data_AF-A0A528CIG3-F1
#
_entry.id   AF-A0A528CIG3-F1
#
_cell.length_a   1.000
_cell.length_b   1.000
_cell.length_c   1.000
_cell.angle_alpha   90.00
_cell.angle_beta   90.00
_cell.angle_gamma   90.00
#
_symmetry.space_group_name_H-M   'P 1'
#
loop_
_entity.id
_entity.type
_entity.pdbx_description
1 polymer ?
#
loop_
_entity_poly.entity_id
_entity_poly.type
_entity_poly.pdbx_seq_one_letter_code
_entity_poly.pdbx_strand_id
1 'polypeptide(L)'
;MEGCVRHDDGSVTTPKGFKEAFDQYRNGGWMGLAAPVEFGGQGLPYAVHTAVSEYMVSANMSLMMYPGLTQGAIAAIITHGT
;
A
#
# COMPACT_ATOMS: atom_id res chain seq x y z
N MET A 1 1.04 8.03 22.39
CA MET A 1 1.16 8.06 20.91
C MET A 1 2.17 6.99 20.56
N GLU A 2 1.79 6.00 19.74
CA GLU A 2 2.65 4.89 19.34
C GLU A 2 3.26 5.20 17.95
N GLY A 3 4.49 4.79 17.71
CA GLY A 3 5.21 5.01 16.46
C GLY A 3 6.11 3.82 16.12
N CYS A 4 6.87 3.92 15.04
CA CYS A 4 7.83 2.88 14.69
C CYS A 4 9.01 2.87 15.67
N VAL A 5 9.50 1.68 16.01
CA VAL A 5 10.72 1.47 16.80
C VAL A 5 11.79 0.86 15.89
N ARG A 6 12.92 1.54 15.74
CA ARG A 6 14.10 1.01 15.04
C ARG A 6 14.99 0.30 16.06
N HIS A 7 15.39 -0.93 15.74
CA HIS A 7 16.26 -1.76 16.56
C HIS A 7 17.73 -1.63 16.16
N ASP A 8 18.63 -2.12 17.01
CA ASP A 8 20.08 -2.04 16.78
C ASP A 8 20.54 -2.83 15.56
N ASP A 9 19.84 -3.92 15.21
CA ASP A 9 20.07 -4.73 14.01
C ASP A 9 19.54 -4.09 12.71
N GLY A 10 18.93 -2.91 12.82
CA GLY A 10 18.33 -2.16 11.70
C GLY A 10 16.91 -2.58 11.33
N SER A 11 16.34 -3.60 11.99
CA SER A 11 14.92 -3.94 11.84
C SER A 11 14.03 -2.85 12.44
N VAL A 12 12.77 -2.80 11.99
CA VAL A 12 11.78 -1.82 12.45
C VAL A 12 10.49 -2.52 12.83
N THR A 13 9.99 -2.26 14.05
CA THR A 13 8.66 -2.66 14.47
C THR A 13 7.68 -1.50 14.27
N THR A 14 6.56 -1.78 13.61
CA THR A 14 5.48 -0.82 13.38
C THR A 14 4.51 -0.80 14.56
N PRO A 15 3.63 0.23 14.67
CA PRO A 15 2.61 0.28 15.71
C PRO A 15 1.75 -0.99 15.73
N LYS A 16 1.30 -1.40 16.91
CA LYS A 16 0.44 -2.55 17.11
C LYS A 16 -0.79 -2.46 16.20
N GLY A 17 -1.13 -3.57 15.53
CA GLY A 17 -2.27 -3.64 14.62
C GLY A 17 -1.95 -3.26 13.17
N PHE A 18 -0.83 -2.56 12.89
CA PHE A 18 -0.51 -2.15 11.52
C PHE A 18 -0.26 -3.34 10.61
N LYS A 19 0.43 -4.37 11.12
CA LYS A 19 0.69 -5.58 10.35
C LYS A 19 -0.61 -6.28 9.97
N GLU A 20 -1.52 -6.45 10.93
CA GLU A 20 -2.81 -7.10 10.74
C GLU A 20 -3.70 -6.32 9.77
N ALA A 21 -3.75 -4.99 9.91
CA ALA A 21 -4.50 -4.12 9.01
C ALA A 21 -3.92 -4.13 7.58
N PHE A 22 -2.59 -4.13 7.44
CA PHE A 22 -1.94 -4.25 6.14
C PHE A 22 -2.19 -5.62 5.50
N ASP A 23 -2.17 -6.70 6.29
CA ASP A 23 -2.50 -8.04 5.82
C ASP A 23 -3.96 -8.11 5.32
N GLN A 24 -4.92 -7.49 6.03
CA GLN A 24 -6.30 -7.37 5.55
C GLN A 24 -6.40 -6.55 4.25
N TYR A 25 -5.71 -5.42 4.17
CA TYR A 25 -5.68 -4.59 2.97
C TYR A 25 -5.13 -5.36 1.75
N ARG A 26 -4.00 -6.06 1.92
CA ARG A 26 -3.40 -6.89 0.86
C ARG A 26 -4.34 -8.02 0.45
N ASN A 27 -4.84 -8.78 1.42
CA ASN A 27 -5.68 -9.95 1.16
C ASN A 27 -7.03 -9.58 0.53
N GLY A 28 -7.52 -8.36 0.77
CA GLY A 28 -8.71 -7.81 0.11
C GLY A 28 -8.50 -7.37 -1.34
N GLY A 29 -7.27 -7.44 -1.87
CA GLY A 29 -6.95 -7.08 -3.26
C GLY A 29 -6.92 -5.57 -3.54
N TRP A 30 -7.03 -4.74 -2.51
CA TRP A 30 -7.12 -3.28 -2.62
C TRP A 30 -5.87 -2.63 -3.20
N MET A 31 -4.70 -3.26 -3.01
CA MET A 31 -3.43 -2.80 -3.57
C MET A 31 -3.41 -2.87 -5.10
N GLY A 32 -4.17 -3.79 -5.69
CA GLY A 32 -4.13 -4.12 -7.11
C GLY A 32 -5.28 -3.54 -7.94
N LEU A 33 -6.11 -2.65 -7.40
CA LEU A 33 -7.32 -2.13 -8.09
C LEU A 33 -7.03 -1.66 -9.53
N ALA A 34 -6.08 -0.74 -9.70
CA ALA A 34 -5.69 -0.21 -11.01
C ALA A 34 -4.42 -0.85 -11.59
N ALA A 35 -3.86 -1.85 -10.91
CA ALA A 35 -2.65 -2.52 -11.38
C ALA A 35 -2.97 -3.39 -12.61
N PRO A 36 -2.00 -3.60 -13.53
CA PRO A 36 -2.19 -4.44 -14.71
C PRO A 36 -2.58 -5.88 -14.36
N VAL A 37 -3.51 -6.45 -15.12
CA VAL A 37 -4.01 -7.82 -14.92
C VAL A 37 -2.91 -8.86 -15.12
N GLU A 38 -1.96 -8.60 -16.02
CA GLU A 38 -0.80 -9.47 -16.28
C GLU A 38 0.09 -9.69 -15.04
N PHE A 39 0.05 -8.78 -14.06
CA PHE A 39 0.76 -8.89 -12.79
C PHE A 39 -0.17 -9.20 -11.60
N GLY A 40 -1.40 -9.68 -11.87
CA GLY A 40 -2.38 -10.03 -10.85
C GLY A 40 -3.21 -8.85 -10.31
N GLY A 41 -3.18 -7.70 -10.99
CA GLY A 41 -4.06 -6.57 -10.70
C GLY A 41 -5.48 -6.77 -11.24
N GLN A 42 -6.37 -5.82 -10.93
CA GLN A 42 -7.77 -5.87 -11.35
C GLN A 42 -8.04 -5.04 -12.62
N GLY A 43 -7.09 -4.21 -13.07
CA GLY A 43 -7.23 -3.40 -14.29
C GLY A 43 -8.35 -2.36 -14.27
N LEU A 44 -8.82 -1.96 -13.09
CA LEU A 44 -9.88 -0.96 -12.95
C LEU A 44 -9.37 0.44 -13.29
N PRO A 45 -10.27 1.39 -13.66
CA PRO A 45 -9.88 2.77 -13.90
C PRO A 45 -9.20 3.40 -12.68
N TYR A 46 -8.14 4.18 -12.91
CA TYR A 46 -7.40 4.85 -11.84
C TYR A 46 -8.28 5.75 -10.97
N ALA A 47 -9.33 6.37 -11.54
CA ALA A 47 -10.30 7.16 -10.79
C ALA A 47 -11.00 6.36 -9.67
N VAL A 48 -11.31 5.07 -9.90
CA VAL A 48 -11.88 4.19 -8.88
C VAL A 48 -10.86 3.89 -7.79
N HIS A 49 -9.61 3.61 -8.18
CA HIS A 49 -8.52 3.44 -7.24
C HIS A 49 -8.34 4.68 -6.35
N THR A 50 -8.33 5.87 -6.93
CA THR A 50 -8.20 7.13 -6.17
C THR A 50 -9.32 7.32 -5.16
N ALA A 51 -10.59 7.10 -5.58
CA ALA A 51 -11.74 7.25 -4.68
C ALA A 51 -11.67 6.29 -3.49
N VAL A 52 -11.29 5.02 -3.71
CA VAL A 52 -11.13 4.04 -2.63
C VAL A 52 -9.96 4.42 -1.71
N SER A 53 -8.83 4.81 -2.29
CA SER A 53 -7.64 5.22 -1.54
C SER A 53 -7.90 6.42 -0.64
N GLU A 54 -8.73 7.38 -1.07
CA GLU A 54 -9.08 8.56 -0.26
C GLU A 54 -9.74 8.18 1.08
N TYR A 55 -10.72 7.26 1.07
CA TYR A 55 -11.35 6.77 2.30
C TYR A 55 -10.34 6.13 3.25
N MET A 56 -9.42 5.33 2.71
CA MET A 56 -8.43 4.62 3.51
C MET A 56 -7.37 5.56 4.08
N VAL A 57 -6.88 6.52 3.28
CA VAL A 57 -5.92 7.55 3.73
C VAL A 57 -6.56 8.43 4.80
N SER A 58 -7.84 8.78 4.65
CA SER A 58 -8.59 9.54 5.65
C SER A 58 -8.74 8.77 6.98
N ALA A 59 -8.92 7.45 6.91
CA ALA A 59 -9.00 6.60 8.09
C ALA A 59 -7.65 6.45 8.80
N ASN A 60 -6.55 6.25 8.04
CA ASN A 60 -5.20 6.19 8.61
C ASN A 60 -4.13 6.48 7.55
N MET A 61 -3.74 7.74 7.44
CA MET A 61 -2.71 8.19 6.50
C MET A 61 -1.38 7.46 6.69
N SER A 62 -0.94 7.26 7.94
CA SER A 62 0.35 6.63 8.23
C SER A 62 0.41 5.16 7.82
N LEU A 63 -0.67 4.41 7.97
CA LEU A 63 -0.78 3.03 7.47
C LEU A 63 -0.84 3.01 5.93
N MET A 64 -1.55 3.97 5.32
CA MET A 64 -1.74 3.99 3.87
C MET A 64 -0.53 4.47 3.08
N MET A 65 0.49 5.05 3.74
CA MET A 65 1.78 5.31 3.09
C MET A 65 2.50 4.02 2.65
N TYR A 66 2.38 2.91 3.39
CA TYR A 66 3.02 1.64 3.02
C TYR A 66 2.57 1.13 1.63
N PRO A 67 1.27 0.93 1.35
CA PRO A 67 0.83 0.53 0.03
C PRO A 67 0.98 1.66 -1.00
N GLY A 68 0.80 2.93 -0.63
CA GLY A 68 0.92 4.07 -1.55
C GLY A 68 2.32 4.24 -2.13
N LEU A 69 3.36 4.16 -1.29
CA LEU A 69 4.76 4.19 -1.74
C LEU A 69 5.09 2.99 -2.62
N THR A 70 4.56 1.81 -2.28
CA THR A 70 4.72 0.59 -3.08
C THR A 70 4.11 0.76 -4.47
N GLN A 71 2.92 1.37 -4.60
CA GLN A 71 2.29 1.66 -5.89
C GLN A 71 3.11 2.65 -6.73
N GLY A 72 3.68 3.68 -6.11
CA GLY A 72 4.58 4.61 -6.80
C GLY A 72 5.82 3.91 -7.36
N ALA A 73 6.42 3.01 -6.58
CA ALA A 73 7.55 2.20 -7.04
C ALA A 73 7.15 1.26 -8.20
N ILE A 74 6.00 0.60 -8.10
CA ILE A 74 5.45 -0.25 -9.17
C ILE A 74 5.24 0.57 -10.45
N ALA A 75 4.62 1.75 -10.35
CA ALA A 75 4.39 2.62 -11.52
C ALA A 75 5.70 3.02 -12.19
N ALA A 76 6.75 3.33 -11.43
CA ALA A 76 8.07 3.64 -11.97
C ALA A 76 8.69 2.44 -12.71
N ILE A 77 8.60 1.24 -12.14
CA ILE A 77 9.10 0.01 -12.77
C ILE A 77 8.32 -0.31 -14.05
N ILE A 78 6.99 -0.21 -14.04
CA ILE A 78 6.16 -0.46 -15.23
C ILE A 78 6.52 0.50 -16.36
N THR A 79 6.80 1.77 -16.02
CA THR A 79 7.03 2.82 -17.03
C THR A 79 8.47 2.81 -17.57
N HIS A 80 9.44 2.41 -16.75
CA HIS A 80 10.87 2.62 -17.04
C HIS A 80 11.75 1.38 -16.88
N GLY A 81 11.19 0.26 -16.41
CA GLY A 81 11.91 -1.00 -16.30
C GLY A 81 12.16 -1.60 -17.69
N THR A 82 13.44 -1.80 -18.01
CA THR A 82 13.92 -2.48 -19.23
C THR A 82 14.57 -3.81 -18.88
#